data_AF-A0AAE5XD96-F1
#
_entry.id   AF-A0AAE5XD96-F1
#
_cell.length_a   1.000
_cell.length_b   1.000
_cell.length_c   1.000
_cell.angle_alpha   90.00
_cell.angle_beta   90.00
_cell.angle_gamma   90.00
#
_symmetry.space_group_name_H-M   'P 1'
#
loop_
_entity.id
_entity.type
_entity.pdbx_description
1 polymer ?
#
loop_
_entity_poly.entity_id
_entity_poly.type
_entity_poly.pdbx_seq_one_letter_code
_entity_poly.pdbx_strand_id
1 'polypeptide(L)'
;MITIGSIPREKACEDFPFLAQHYRGRRKAIKAFTHLAPDYVFWIYPDGDLFDAKDSHKNNTPKGFKHILLDEPDYGGFLRGRVASNYGPQIIVVYCREEALASDPIKIRQFLNGVAQLPIPLQQTILVVSDNAAIYGTLADIHQRARDLG
;
A
#
# COMPACT_ATOMS: atom_id res chain seq x y z
N MET A 1 -9.28 0.05 13.04
CA MET A 1 -8.90 0.59 11.73
C MET A 1 -8.26 1.93 11.96
N ILE A 2 -6.94 1.95 11.83
CA ILE A 2 -6.12 3.14 12.01
C ILE A 2 -6.47 4.19 10.94
N THR A 3 -6.54 5.45 11.35
CA THR A 3 -6.49 6.62 10.46
C THR A 3 -5.47 7.58 11.05
N ILE A 4 -4.39 7.82 10.31
CA ILE A 4 -3.33 8.75 10.69
C ILE A 4 -2.89 9.57 9.48
N GLY A 5 -2.21 10.69 9.72
CA GLY A 5 -1.78 11.62 8.69
C GLY A 5 -2.73 12.79 8.52
N SER A 6 -2.52 13.56 7.45
CA SER A 6 -3.19 14.84 7.23
C SER A 6 -4.59 14.72 6.62
N ILE A 7 -4.92 13.56 6.03
CA ILE A 7 -6.21 13.33 5.38
C ILE A 7 -7.16 12.56 6.31
N PRO A 8 -8.25 13.18 6.77
CA PRO A 8 -9.25 12.49 7.57
C PRO A 8 -10.00 11.44 6.74
N ARG A 9 -10.53 10.42 7.40
CA ARG A 9 -11.20 9.30 6.72
C ARG A 9 -12.40 9.77 5.91
N GLU A 10 -13.17 10.70 6.45
CA GLU A 10 -14.36 11.27 5.83
C GLU A 10 -14.02 11.88 4.47
N LYS A 11 -12.91 12.63 4.41
CA LYS A 11 -12.41 13.23 3.17
C LYS A 11 -11.93 12.15 2.18
N ALA A 12 -11.18 11.17 2.65
CA ALA A 12 -10.72 10.06 1.80
C ALA A 12 -11.89 9.24 1.20
N CYS A 13 -13.05 9.21 1.86
CA CYS A 13 -14.23 8.50 1.38
C CYS A 13 -14.94 9.19 0.22
N GLU A 14 -14.71 10.49 0.00
CA GLU A 14 -15.25 11.21 -1.15
C GLU A 14 -14.72 10.62 -2.46
N ASP A 15 -13.42 10.31 -2.50
CA ASP A 15 -12.77 9.69 -3.66
C ASP A 15 -12.84 8.15 -3.62
N PHE A 16 -12.78 7.56 -2.42
CA PHE A 16 -12.71 6.12 -2.22
C PHE A 16 -13.77 5.63 -1.21
N PRO A 17 -15.04 5.44 -1.65
CA PRO A 17 -16.15 5.11 -0.74
C PRO A 17 -15.94 3.85 0.11
N PHE A 18 -15.12 2.90 -0.36
CA PHE A 18 -14.78 1.68 0.38
C PHE A 18 -13.98 1.94 1.67
N LEU A 19 -13.43 3.14 1.86
CA LEU A 19 -12.72 3.54 3.07
C LEU A 19 -13.66 3.93 4.22
N ALA A 20 -14.98 4.03 3.98
CA ALA A 20 -15.93 4.40 5.02
C ALA A 20 -15.92 3.41 6.18
N GLN A 21 -16.09 3.90 7.42
CA GLN A 21 -15.96 3.11 8.66
C GLN A 21 -16.83 1.85 8.65
N HIS A 22 -18.06 1.94 8.13
CA HIS A 22 -19.04 0.85 8.12
C HIS A 22 -19.27 0.23 6.73
N TYR A 23 -18.31 0.36 5.80
CA TYR A 23 -18.43 -0.22 4.47
C TYR A 23 -18.44 -1.75 4.49
N ARG A 24 -19.56 -2.37 4.11
CA ARG A 24 -19.68 -3.84 4.01
C ARG A 24 -18.90 -4.36 2.79
N GLY A 25 -18.10 -5.41 2.97
CA GLY A 25 -17.34 -6.01 1.86
C GLY A 25 -16.12 -5.21 1.40
N ARG A 26 -15.60 -4.31 2.22
CA ARG A 26 -14.44 -3.44 1.95
C ARG A 26 -13.26 -4.13 1.28
N ARG A 27 -12.77 -5.25 1.83
CA ARG A 27 -11.62 -5.97 1.25
C ARG A 27 -11.90 -6.42 -0.20
N LYS A 28 -13.14 -6.84 -0.48
CA LYS A 28 -13.58 -7.18 -1.84
C LYS A 28 -13.64 -5.94 -2.74
N ALA A 29 -14.10 -4.80 -2.22
CA ALA A 29 -14.16 -3.54 -2.97
C ALA A 29 -12.76 -2.99 -3.30
N ILE A 30 -11.85 -2.96 -2.33
CA ILE A 30 -10.43 -2.60 -2.53
C ILE A 30 -9.79 -3.51 -3.57
N LYS A 31 -10.02 -4.83 -3.46
CA LYS A 31 -9.53 -5.80 -4.43
C LYS A 31 -10.09 -5.53 -5.82
N ALA A 32 -11.40 -5.31 -5.94
CA ALA A 32 -12.04 -5.02 -7.22
C ALA A 32 -11.47 -3.73 -7.86
N PHE A 33 -11.32 -2.67 -7.06
CA PHE A 33 -10.75 -1.40 -7.51
C PHE A 33 -9.31 -1.57 -8.00
N THR A 34 -8.45 -2.19 -7.19
CA THR A 34 -7.02 -2.33 -7.50
C THR A 34 -6.69 -3.42 -8.52
N HIS A 35 -7.62 -4.32 -8.84
CA HIS A 35 -7.44 -5.35 -9.86
C HIS A 35 -7.98 -4.96 -11.23
N LEU A 36 -8.87 -3.96 -11.32
CA LEU A 36 -9.54 -3.59 -12.57
C LEU A 36 -8.53 -3.11 -13.63
N ALA A 37 -7.77 -2.06 -13.29
CA ALA A 37 -6.70 -1.52 -14.12
C ALA A 37 -5.61 -0.94 -13.20
N PRO A 38 -4.76 -1.78 -12.60
CA PRO A 38 -3.67 -1.28 -11.76
C PRO A 38 -2.70 -0.45 -12.58
N ASP A 39 -2.27 0.70 -12.03
CA ASP A 39 -1.19 1.50 -12.60
C ASP A 39 0.15 0.75 -12.43
N TYR A 40 0.31 0.05 -11.29
CA TYR A 40 1.48 -0.79 -11.02
C TYR A 40 1.18 -1.85 -9.95
N VAL A 41 1.84 -3.02 -10.05
CA VAL A 41 1.73 -4.12 -9.08
C VAL A 41 3.12 -4.46 -8.58
N PHE A 42 3.36 -4.38 -7.27
CA PHE A 42 4.70 -4.49 -6.73
C PHE A 42 4.83 -5.48 -5.57
N TRP A 43 6.04 -6.00 -5.44
CA TRP A 43 6.65 -6.44 -4.19
C TRP A 43 7.77 -5.47 -3.82
N ILE A 44 8.04 -5.29 -2.53
CA ILE A 44 9.21 -4.60 -2.01
C ILE A 44 9.94 -5.57 -1.09
N TYR A 45 11.21 -5.85 -1.41
CA TYR A 45 12.08 -6.71 -0.62
C TYR A 45 12.32 -6.11 0.78
N PRO A 46 12.74 -6.92 1.77
CA PRO A 46 13.04 -6.43 3.12
C PRO A 46 14.08 -5.30 3.18
N ASP A 47 15.01 -5.24 2.22
CA ASP A 47 16.02 -4.19 2.07
C ASP A 47 15.49 -2.90 1.40
N GLY A 48 14.26 -2.95 0.85
CA GLY A 48 13.62 -1.84 0.17
C GLY A 48 13.72 -1.88 -1.35
N ASP A 49 14.30 -2.93 -1.96
CA ASP A 49 14.34 -3.05 -3.41
C ASP A 49 12.96 -3.30 -3.99
N LEU A 50 12.64 -2.62 -5.10
CA LEU A 50 11.38 -2.80 -5.81
C LEU A 50 11.44 -4.02 -6.72
N PHE A 51 10.36 -4.81 -6.73
CA PHE A 51 10.15 -5.87 -7.70
C PHE A 51 8.82 -5.71 -8.42
N ASP A 52 8.90 -5.71 -9.75
CA ASP A 52 7.74 -5.64 -10.63
C ASP A 52 6.97 -6.98 -10.64
N ALA A 53 5.77 -6.97 -10.07
CA ALA A 53 4.88 -8.14 -10.07
C ALA A 53 3.96 -8.19 -11.30
N LYS A 54 4.18 -7.30 -12.28
CA LYS A 54 3.46 -7.17 -13.55
C LYS A 54 1.96 -7.05 -13.33
N ASP A 55 1.23 -8.11 -13.59
CA ASP A 55 -0.23 -8.21 -13.48
C ASP A 55 -0.71 -8.94 -12.22
N SER A 56 0.19 -9.69 -11.57
CA SER A 56 -0.20 -10.63 -10.52
C SER A 56 0.95 -11.00 -9.61
N HIS A 57 0.80 -10.70 -8.31
CA HIS A 57 1.73 -11.13 -7.28
C HIS A 57 1.89 -12.65 -7.17
N LYS A 58 0.82 -13.42 -7.48
CA LYS A 58 0.84 -14.88 -7.39
C LYS A 58 1.62 -15.49 -8.56
N ASN A 59 1.48 -14.92 -9.75
CA ASN A 59 2.13 -15.46 -10.96
C ASN A 59 3.56 -14.91 -11.10
N ASN A 60 3.81 -13.71 -10.58
CA ASN A 60 5.10 -13.03 -10.60
C ASN A 60 5.55 -12.77 -9.16
N THR A 61 5.84 -13.84 -8.44
CA THR A 61 6.53 -13.77 -7.14
C THR A 61 8.04 -13.67 -7.37
N PRO A 62 8.80 -12.94 -6.54
CA PRO A 62 10.26 -12.93 -6.58
C PRO A 62 10.86 -14.34 -6.69
N LYS A 63 11.86 -14.51 -7.56
CA LYS A 63 12.45 -15.83 -7.87
C LYS A 63 13.05 -16.43 -6.60
N GLY A 64 12.65 -17.66 -6.27
CA GLY A 64 13.08 -18.35 -5.04
C GLY A 64 12.19 -18.11 -3.82
N PHE A 65 11.24 -17.17 -3.90
CA PHE A 65 10.41 -16.74 -2.76
C PHE A 65 8.94 -17.17 -2.87
N LYS A 66 8.60 -18.24 -3.60
CA LYS A 66 7.20 -18.70 -3.73
C LYS A 66 6.52 -18.98 -2.38
N HIS A 67 7.29 -19.36 -1.36
CA HIS A 67 6.80 -19.67 -0.02
C HIS A 67 6.17 -18.45 0.69
N ILE A 68 6.54 -17.22 0.32
CA ILE A 68 6.02 -16.01 0.97
C ILE A 68 4.51 -15.85 0.79
N LEU A 69 3.92 -16.45 -0.25
CA LEU A 69 2.47 -16.44 -0.48
C LEU A 69 1.67 -17.19 0.59
N LEU A 70 2.33 -18.05 1.37
CA LEU A 70 1.73 -18.82 2.45
C LEU A 70 1.83 -18.12 3.81
N ASP A 71 2.55 -17.00 3.87
CA ASP A 71 2.92 -16.29 5.11
C ASP A 71 2.12 -14.99 5.27
N GLU A 72 0.84 -14.97 4.91
CA GLU A 72 0.00 -13.77 5.10
C GLU A 72 -0.24 -13.50 6.59
N PRO A 73 -0.10 -12.24 7.08
CA PRO A 73 0.11 -10.98 6.34
C PRO A 73 1.57 -10.49 6.25
N ASP A 74 2.53 -11.29 6.70
CA ASP A 74 3.93 -10.86 6.84
C ASP A 74 4.75 -11.06 5.55
N TYR A 75 4.32 -11.99 4.70
CA TYR A 75 4.88 -12.33 3.39
C TYR A 75 6.41 -12.49 3.41
N GLY A 76 6.96 -13.18 4.41
CA GLY A 76 8.40 -13.36 4.58
C GLY A 76 9.17 -12.05 4.78
N GLY A 77 8.50 -11.01 5.29
CA GLY A 77 9.05 -9.67 5.47
C GLY A 77 8.91 -8.77 4.23
N PHE A 78 8.37 -9.25 3.13
CA PHE A 78 8.11 -8.42 1.96
C PHE A 78 6.90 -7.51 2.19
N LEU A 79 6.91 -6.34 1.57
CA LEU A 79 5.69 -5.57 1.37
C LEU A 79 5.13 -5.89 0.00
N ARG A 80 3.82 -6.00 -0.08
CA ARG A 80 3.09 -6.29 -1.31
C ARG A 80 2.09 -5.20 -1.54
N GLY A 81 1.95 -4.70 -2.76
CA GLY A 81 0.96 -3.66 -3.01
C GLY A 81 0.63 -3.40 -4.46
N ARG A 82 -0.27 -2.44 -4.64
CA ARG A 82 -0.67 -1.91 -5.95
C ARG A 82 -0.81 -0.41 -5.89
N VAL A 83 -0.55 0.22 -7.02
CA VAL A 83 -0.99 1.58 -7.33
C VAL A 83 -2.16 1.46 -8.29
N ALA A 84 -3.24 2.20 -8.05
CA ALA A 84 -4.38 2.24 -8.94
C ALA A 84 -5.04 3.62 -8.95
N SER A 85 -5.47 4.05 -10.12
CA SER A 85 -6.21 5.30 -10.34
C SER A 85 -7.65 5.06 -10.81
N ASN A 86 -7.85 4.06 -11.69
CA ASN A 86 -9.09 3.86 -12.44
C ASN A 86 -9.62 5.17 -13.05
N TYR A 87 -8.74 5.96 -13.68
CA TYR A 87 -9.04 7.28 -14.28
C TYR A 87 -9.39 8.40 -13.28
N GLY A 88 -9.28 8.15 -11.97
CA GLY A 88 -9.48 9.13 -10.90
C GLY A 88 -8.21 9.39 -10.09
N PRO A 89 -8.35 9.86 -8.83
CA PRO A 89 -7.23 9.99 -7.91
C PRO A 89 -6.49 8.67 -7.71
N GLN A 90 -5.15 8.73 -7.62
CA GLN A 90 -4.34 7.55 -7.33
C GLN A 90 -4.43 7.15 -5.86
N ILE A 91 -4.32 5.85 -5.60
CA ILE A 91 -4.18 5.26 -4.27
C ILE A 91 -3.10 4.17 -4.29
N ILE A 92 -2.30 4.11 -3.23
CA ILE A 92 -1.39 2.99 -2.96
C ILE A 92 -2.04 2.09 -1.91
N VAL A 93 -2.24 0.82 -2.26
CA VAL A 93 -2.75 -0.20 -1.34
C VAL A 93 -1.64 -1.18 -1.00
N VAL A 94 -1.33 -1.31 0.29
CA VAL A 94 -0.28 -2.20 0.81
C VAL A 94 -0.89 -3.31 1.65
N TYR A 95 -0.60 -4.55 1.31
CA TYR A 95 -1.02 -5.73 2.05
C TYR A 95 -0.03 -5.94 3.20
N CYS A 96 -0.43 -5.51 4.39
CA CYS A 96 0.41 -5.54 5.59
C CYS A 96 -0.47 -5.49 6.84
N ARG A 97 0.15 -5.76 8.00
CA ARG A 97 -0.49 -5.53 9.30
C ARG A 97 -0.82 -4.04 9.49
N GLU A 98 -1.86 -3.74 10.27
CA GLU A 98 -2.32 -2.34 10.43
C GLU A 98 -1.20 -1.43 10.96
N GLU A 99 -0.34 -1.93 11.84
CA GLU A 99 0.76 -1.20 12.48
C GLU A 99 1.99 -0.95 11.57
N ALA A 100 2.14 -1.71 10.47
CA ALA A 100 3.37 -1.74 9.69
C ALA A 100 3.79 -0.37 9.14
N LEU A 101 2.85 0.40 8.57
CA LEU A 101 3.14 1.77 8.10
C LEU A 101 2.68 2.86 9.08
N ALA A 102 2.15 2.44 10.22
CA ALA A 102 1.70 3.35 11.27
C ALA A 102 2.80 3.69 12.27
N SER A 103 3.61 2.71 12.67
CA SER A 103 4.57 2.91 13.75
C SER A 103 5.87 2.11 13.62
N ASP A 104 5.99 1.18 12.67
CA ASP A 104 7.23 0.41 12.48
C ASP A 104 8.21 1.19 11.56
N PRO A 105 9.32 1.75 12.11
CA PRO A 105 10.26 2.54 11.32
C PRO A 105 11.01 1.71 10.26
N ILE A 106 11.18 0.40 10.47
CA ILE A 106 11.83 -0.48 9.49
C ILE A 106 10.91 -0.64 8.28
N LYS A 107 9.63 -0.92 8.52
CA LYS A 107 8.63 -1.08 7.44
C LYS A 107 8.33 0.22 6.72
N ILE A 108 8.30 1.34 7.43
CA ILE A 108 8.14 2.67 6.81
C ILE A 108 9.31 2.96 5.86
N ARG A 109 10.56 2.73 6.28
CA ARG A 109 11.74 2.91 5.41
C ARG A 109 11.73 1.94 4.23
N GLN A 110 11.45 0.66 4.48
CA GLN A 110 11.30 -0.36 3.44
C GLN A 110 10.31 0.13 2.37
N PHE A 111 9.11 0.57 2.78
CA PHE A 111 8.09 1.09 1.89
C PHE A 111 8.58 2.30 1.08
N LEU A 112 9.14 3.32 1.74
CA LEU A 112 9.59 4.54 1.06
C LEU A 112 10.71 4.26 0.05
N ASN A 113 11.66 3.39 0.40
CA ASN A 113 12.74 2.99 -0.51
C ASN A 113 12.19 2.30 -1.77
N GLY A 114 11.22 1.40 -1.63
CA GLY A 114 10.64 0.69 -2.77
C GLY A 114 9.74 1.58 -3.62
N VAL A 115 8.92 2.42 -3.00
CA VAL A 115 8.02 3.34 -3.71
C VAL A 115 8.80 4.41 -4.48
N ALA A 116 9.96 4.85 -3.99
CA ALA A 116 10.83 5.78 -4.69
C ALA A 116 11.39 5.23 -6.03
N GLN A 117 11.36 3.91 -6.22
CA GLN A 117 11.85 3.24 -7.43
C GLN A 117 10.74 2.97 -8.46
N LEU A 118 9.48 3.30 -8.17
CA LEU A 118 8.37 3.00 -9.06
C LEU A 118 8.54 3.73 -10.41
N PRO A 119 8.36 3.04 -11.56
CA PRO A 119 8.54 3.62 -12.88
C PRO A 119 7.33 4.45 -13.34
N ILE A 120 6.49 4.89 -12.41
CA ILE A 120 5.30 5.71 -12.64
C ILE A 120 5.38 6.96 -11.74
N PRO A 121 4.89 8.11 -12.22
CA PRO A 121 4.87 9.32 -11.41
C PRO A 121 3.91 9.12 -10.23
N LEU A 122 4.36 9.50 -9.04
CA LEU A 122 3.53 9.54 -7.84
C LEU A 122 3.49 10.95 -7.27
N GLN A 123 2.28 11.42 -6.98
CA GLN A 123 2.10 12.69 -6.28
C GLN A 123 2.36 12.50 -4.79
N GLN A 124 2.95 13.50 -4.13
CA GLN A 124 3.17 13.47 -2.68
C GLN A 124 1.86 13.42 -1.87
N THR A 125 0.76 13.86 -2.49
CA THR A 125 -0.61 13.83 -1.96
C THR A 125 -1.31 12.48 -2.12
N ILE A 126 -0.68 11.50 -2.79
CA ILE A 126 -1.28 10.18 -3.02
C ILE A 126 -1.62 9.51 -1.69
N LEU A 127 -2.84 8.97 -1.59
CA LEU A 127 -3.30 8.28 -0.38
C LEU A 127 -2.66 6.90 -0.28
N VAL A 128 -2.19 6.54 0.91
CA VAL A 128 -1.62 5.22 1.20
C VAL A 128 -2.47 4.50 2.25
N VAL A 129 -2.92 3.29 1.90
CA VAL A 129 -3.84 2.51 2.74
C VAL A 129 -3.43 1.04 2.82
N SER A 130 -3.93 0.32 3.82
CA SER A 130 -3.84 -1.14 3.85
C SER A 130 -4.96 -1.81 3.05
N ASP A 131 -4.83 -3.11 2.77
CA ASP A 131 -5.90 -3.92 2.16
C ASP A 131 -7.14 -4.12 3.08
N ASN A 132 -7.04 -3.67 4.34
CA ASN A 132 -8.12 -3.59 5.33
C ASN A 132 -8.61 -2.14 5.59
N ALA A 133 -8.18 -1.17 4.77
CA ALA A 133 -8.47 0.27 4.84
C ALA A 133 -7.96 1.03 6.06
N ALA A 134 -6.90 0.55 6.73
CA ALA A 134 -6.12 1.44 7.56
C ALA A 134 -5.59 2.58 6.67
N ILE A 135 -5.79 3.83 7.06
CA ILE A 135 -5.29 5.00 6.33
C ILE A 135 -4.01 5.45 7.00
N TYR A 136 -2.92 5.44 6.24
CA TYR A 136 -1.59 5.88 6.69
C TYR A 136 -1.31 7.35 6.39
N GLY A 137 -2.25 8.01 5.72
CA GLY A 137 -2.14 9.38 5.23
C GLY A 137 -1.68 9.40 3.78
N THR A 138 -1.08 10.51 3.40
CA THR A 138 -0.45 10.71 2.10
C THR A 138 0.99 10.16 2.08
N LEU A 139 1.60 10.06 0.91
CA LEU A 139 3.03 9.75 0.80
C LEU A 139 3.89 10.80 1.55
N ALA A 140 3.50 12.08 1.51
CA ALA A 140 4.14 13.14 2.29
C ALA A 140 4.06 12.89 3.80
N ASP A 141 2.91 12.42 4.31
CA ASP A 141 2.74 12.09 5.72
C ASP A 141 3.65 10.92 6.15
N ILE A 142 3.82 9.92 5.28
CA ILE A 142 4.72 8.78 5.56
C ILE A 142 6.18 9.26 5.56
N HIS A 143 6.57 10.14 4.63
CA HIS A 143 7.90 10.75 4.65
C HIS A 143 8.15 11.56 5.93
N GLN A 144 7.17 12.35 6.39
CA GLN A 144 7.28 13.07 7.66
C GLN A 144 7.42 12.11 8.83
N ARG A 145 6.58 11.08 8.88
CA ARG A 145 6.63 10.05 9.92
C ARG A 145 7.98 9.33 9.98
N ALA A 146 8.58 9.04 8.83
CA ALA A 146 9.91 8.44 8.77
C ALA A 146 11.00 9.33 9.40
N ARG A 147 10.86 10.66 9.31
CA ARG A 147 11.75 11.62 9.97
C ARG A 147 11.50 11.67 11.48
N ASP A 148 10.25 11.61 11.90
CA ASP A 148 9.87 11.73 13.32
C ASP A 148 10.22 10.47 14.13
N LEU A 149 10.24 9.30 13.49
CA LEU A 149 10.61 8.01 14.09
C LEU A 149 12.10 7.66 13.94
N GLY A 150 12.87 8.49 13.20
CA GLY A 150 14.30 8.33 12.95
C GLY A 150 15.17 9.18 13.85
#